data_AF-X1I9H4-F1
#
_entry.id   AF-X1I9H4-F1
#
_cell.length_a   1.000
_cell.length_b   1.000
_cell.length_c   1.000
_cell.angle_alpha   90.00
_cell.angle_beta   90.00
_cell.angle_gamma   90.00
#
_symmetry.space_group_name_H-M   'P 1'
#
loop_
_entity.id
_entity.type
_entity.pdbx_description
1 polymer ?
#
loop_
_entity_poly.entity_id
_entity_poly.type
_entity_poly.pdbx_seq_one_letter_code
_entity_poly.pdbx_strand_id
1 'polypeptide(L)'
;PGIKLYELGEIIAKKIIDHGLRPITNLGGHELKQFNLHAGPFIPNYKEKLHNEVLKPGDAYACEPFATSGVGKVENGIHSYIFRF
;
A
#
# COMPACT_ATOMS: atom_id res chain seq x y z
N PRO A 1 1.55 -10.69 13.22
CA PRO A 1 0.56 -11.54 12.53
C PRO A 1 -0.82 -11.44 13.20
N GLY A 2 -1.91 -11.72 12.48
CA GLY A 2 -3.28 -11.69 13.00
C GLY A 2 -4.04 -10.38 12.77
N ILE A 3 -3.41 -9.38 12.14
CA ILE A 3 -4.05 -8.11 11.77
C ILE A 3 -4.47 -8.13 10.31
N LYS A 4 -5.55 -7.45 9.97
CA LYS A 4 -5.99 -7.26 8.58
C LYS A 4 -5.19 -6.13 7.93
N LEU A 5 -4.91 -6.26 6.63
CA LEU A 5 -4.11 -5.25 5.92
C LEU A 5 -4.72 -3.84 5.97
N TYR A 6 -6.06 -3.72 5.92
CA TYR A 6 -6.71 -2.40 6.06
C TYR A 6 -6.46 -1.74 7.43
N GLU A 7 -6.17 -2.51 8.48
CA GLU A 7 -5.88 -1.95 9.82
C GLU A 7 -4.51 -1.27 9.83
N LEU A 8 -3.55 -1.79 9.06
CA LEU A 8 -2.30 -1.08 8.78
C LEU A 8 -2.57 0.22 8.03
N GLY A 9 -3.42 0.16 7.00
CA GLY A 9 -3.81 1.35 6.24
C GLY A 9 -4.49 2.43 7.09
N GLU A 10 -5.29 2.03 8.08
CA GLU A 10 -5.89 2.96 9.05
C GLU A 10 -4.82 3.71 9.86
N ILE A 11 -3.81 3.00 10.35
CA ILE A 11 -2.70 3.58 11.13
C ILE A 11 -1.85 4.50 10.23
N ILE A 12 -1.55 4.06 9.00
CA ILE A 12 -0.79 4.84 8.01
C ILE A 12 -1.51 6.16 7.72
N ALA A 13 -2.79 6.10 7.34
CA ALA A 13 -3.58 7.28 7.04
C ALA A 13 -3.64 8.23 8.24
N LYS A 14 -3.90 7.72 9.45
CA LYS A 14 -3.90 8.54 10.66
C LYS A 14 -2.59 9.31 10.81
N LYS A 15 -1.45 8.63 10.71
CA LYS A 15 -0.14 9.27 10.87
C LYS A 15 0.14 10.31 9.78
N ILE A 16 -0.28 10.07 8.54
CA ILE A 16 -0.13 11.02 7.43
C ILE A 16 -1.01 12.27 7.65
N ILE A 17 -2.28 12.06 8.03
CA ILE A 17 -3.25 13.13 8.28
C ILE A 17 -2.83 13.99 9.48
N ASP A 18 -2.27 13.38 10.53
CA ASP A 18 -1.74 14.10 11.70
C ASP A 18 -0.61 15.09 11.34
N HIS A 19 0.07 14.89 10.19
CA HIS A 19 1.08 15.82 9.66
C HIS A 19 0.51 16.81 8.63
N GLY A 20 -0.82 16.89 8.48
CA GLY A 20 -1.47 17.79 7.53
C GLY A 20 -1.33 17.38 6.06
N LEU A 21 -1.01 16.12 5.79
CA LEU A 21 -0.85 15.56 4.45
C LEU A 21 -2.00 14.60 4.10
N ARG A 22 -2.09 14.21 2.83
CA ARG A 22 -3.06 13.22 2.34
C ARG A 22 -2.36 11.92 1.93
N PRO A 23 -2.91 10.75 2.29
CA PRO A 23 -2.40 9.47 1.80
C PRO A 23 -2.71 9.31 0.31
N ILE A 24 -1.82 8.65 -0.44
CA ILE A 24 -2.11 8.23 -1.83
C ILE A 24 -2.93 6.94 -1.78
N THR A 25 -4.13 6.93 -2.37
CA THR A 25 -5.09 5.82 -2.20
C THR A 25 -4.94 4.69 -3.22
N ASN A 26 -4.27 4.93 -4.35
CA ASN A 26 -4.10 3.96 -5.44
C ASN A 26 -2.65 3.50 -5.64
N LEU A 27 -1.79 3.71 -4.64
CA LEU A 27 -0.41 3.24 -4.56
C LEU A 27 -0.10 2.91 -3.10
N GLY A 28 0.66 1.85 -2.84
CA GLY A 28 0.84 1.30 -1.49
C GLY A 28 1.55 -0.05 -1.54
N GLY A 29 1.62 -0.72 -0.38
CA GLY A 29 2.42 -1.92 -0.19
C GLY A 29 1.83 -3.18 -0.79
N HIS A 30 2.63 -4.24 -0.79
CA HIS A 30 2.28 -5.50 -1.44
C HIS A 30 2.99 -6.71 -0.82
N GLU A 31 2.40 -7.89 -1.01
CA GLU A 31 3.05 -9.15 -0.67
C GLU A 31 4.28 -9.41 -1.56
N LEU A 32 5.29 -10.06 -0.98
CA LEU A 32 6.50 -10.55 -1.63
C LEU A 32 6.49 -12.09 -1.62
N LYS A 33 6.82 -12.70 -2.76
CA LYS A 33 7.13 -14.13 -2.86
C LYS A 33 8.43 -14.32 -3.61
N GLN A 34 9.00 -15.51 -3.53
CA GLN A 34 10.24 -15.84 -4.23
C GLN A 34 10.09 -15.55 -5.74
N PHE A 35 10.94 -14.66 -6.27
CA PHE A 35 10.92 -14.17 -7.65
C PHE A 35 9.62 -13.51 -8.13
N ASN A 36 8.67 -13.23 -7.24
CA ASN A 36 7.47 -12.47 -7.55
C ASN A 36 7.40 -11.23 -6.67
N LEU A 37 7.73 -10.08 -7.27
CA LEU A 37 7.78 -8.80 -6.55
C LEU A 37 6.40 -8.38 -6.05
N HIS A 38 5.38 -8.36 -6.91
CA HIS A 38 4.02 -7.96 -6.53
C HIS A 38 3.13 -9.21 -6.41
N ALA A 39 3.22 -9.91 -5.28
CA ALA A 39 2.83 -11.32 -5.18
C ALA A 39 1.39 -11.61 -4.72
N GLY A 40 0.59 -10.57 -4.48
CA GLY A 40 -0.77 -10.75 -4.02
C GLY A 40 -1.31 -9.55 -3.25
N PRO A 41 -1.80 -9.73 -2.00
CA PRO A 41 -2.54 -8.72 -1.28
C PRO A 41 -1.80 -7.39 -1.12
N PHE A 42 -2.59 -6.31 -1.16
CA PHE A 42 -2.14 -4.93 -1.10
C PHE A 42 -2.28 -4.37 0.32
N ILE A 43 -1.25 -3.68 0.81
CA ILE A 43 -1.31 -2.86 2.04
C ILE A 43 -1.72 -1.44 1.62
N PRO A 44 -2.97 -1.03 1.88
CA PRO A 44 -3.40 0.31 1.52
C PRO A 44 -2.77 1.38 2.43
N ASN A 45 -2.66 2.60 1.92
CA ASN A 45 -2.27 3.77 2.72
C ASN A 45 -3.44 4.43 3.47
N TYR A 46 -4.62 3.80 3.44
CA TYR A 46 -5.82 4.23 4.13
C TYR A 46 -6.71 3.03 4.47
N LYS A 47 -7.70 3.25 5.34
CA LYS A 47 -8.63 2.19 5.74
C LYS A 47 -9.59 1.85 4.60
N GLU A 48 -9.22 0.86 3.79
CA GLU A 48 -10.09 0.29 2.76
C GLU A 48 -10.39 -1.19 3.06
N LYS A 49 -11.63 -1.46 3.48
CA LYS A 49 -12.05 -2.75 4.03
C LYS A 49 -12.02 -3.88 3.02
N LEU A 50 -11.97 -3.60 1.71
CA LEU A 50 -11.76 -4.60 0.68
C LEU A 50 -10.40 -5.33 0.85
N HIS A 51 -9.39 -4.67 1.42
CA HIS A 51 -8.09 -5.28 1.74
C HIS A 51 -8.13 -5.99 3.11
N ASN A 52 -8.92 -7.06 3.19
CA ASN A 52 -9.24 -7.76 4.44
C ASN A 52 -8.36 -8.99 4.75
N GLU A 53 -7.33 -9.27 3.94
CA GLU A 53 -6.40 -10.37 4.21
C GLU A 53 -5.77 -10.22 5.59
N VAL A 54 -5.61 -11.32 6.31
CA VAL A 54 -4.97 -11.36 7.63
C VAL A 54 -3.51 -11.75 7.47
N LEU A 55 -2.59 -10.95 8.02
CA LEU A 55 -1.16 -11.27 8.02
C LEU A 55 -0.89 -12.56 8.78
N LYS A 56 -0.20 -13.50 8.13
CA LYS A 56 0.16 -14.82 8.68
C LYS A 56 1.65 -14.89 9.02
N PRO A 57 2.06 -15.76 9.95
CA PRO A 57 3.48 -16.06 10.15
C PRO A 57 4.12 -16.58 8.85
N GLY A 58 5.30 -16.05 8.50
CA GLY A 58 6.00 -16.42 7.27
C GLY A 58 5.71 -15.52 6.07
N ASP A 59 4.68 -14.68 6.15
CA ASP A 59 4.41 -13.66 5.14
C ASP A 59 5.56 -12.66 5.02
N ALA A 60 5.90 -12.28 3.80
CA ALA A 60 6.82 -11.17 3.50
C ALA A 60 6.05 -10.08 2.74
N TYR A 61 6.16 -8.83 3.16
CA TYR A 61 5.47 -7.69 2.56
C TYR A 61 6.39 -6.49 2.45
N ALA A 62 6.25 -5.74 1.36
CA ALA A 62 6.70 -4.36 1.27
C ALA A 62 5.66 -3.46 1.92
N CYS A 63 6.09 -2.57 2.82
CA CYS A 63 5.26 -1.55 3.44
C CYS A 63 5.75 -0.17 2.98
N GLU A 64 4.96 0.51 2.16
CA GLU A 64 5.35 1.74 1.46
C GLU A 64 4.29 2.85 1.61
N PRO A 65 4.33 3.60 2.72
CA PRO A 65 3.49 4.76 2.91
C PRO A 65 3.80 5.86 1.89
N PHE A 66 2.79 6.29 1.14
CA PHE A 66 2.87 7.46 0.27
C PHE A 66 1.99 8.58 0.80
N ALA A 67 2.61 9.74 1.04
CA ALA A 67 1.95 10.97 1.47
C ALA A 67 2.16 12.08 0.45
N THR A 68 1.19 12.98 0.33
CA THR A 68 1.28 14.13 -0.58
C THR A 68 0.50 15.31 -0.04
N SER A 69 0.91 16.53 -0.41
CA SER A 69 0.10 17.73 -0.28
C SER A 69 -0.90 17.88 -1.44
N GLY A 70 -0.77 17.09 -2.51
CA GLY A 70 -1.68 17.02 -3.66
C GLY A 70 -2.93 16.15 -3.39
N VAL A 71 -3.70 15.83 -4.43
CA VAL A 71 -5.04 15.22 -4.34
C VAL A 71 -5.07 13.82 -3.68
N GLY A 72 -3.93 13.12 -3.60
CA GLY A 72 -3.86 11.77 -3.00
C GLY A 72 -4.12 10.63 -4.00
N LYS A 73 -3.86 10.88 -5.29
CA LYS A 73 -3.88 9.84 -6.34
C LYS A 73 -2.72 10.05 -7.30
N VAL A 74 -2.23 8.95 -7.87
CA VAL A 74 -1.27 8.96 -8.98
C VAL A 74 -1.97 8.60 -10.29
N GLU A 75 -1.43 9.10 -11.39
CA GLU A 75 -1.85 8.80 -12.76
C GLU A 75 -0.63 8.38 -13.59
N ASN A 76 -0.87 7.60 -14.64
CA ASN A 76 0.20 7.15 -15.54
C ASN A 76 0.70 8.31 -16.41
N GLY A 77 2.02 8.41 -16.56
CA GLY A 77 2.63 9.27 -17.57
C GLY A 77 2.52 8.68 -18.98
N ILE A 78 2.90 9.48 -19.97
CA ILE A 78 2.82 9.10 -21.40
C ILE A 78 3.89 8.09 -21.85
N HIS A 79 4.98 7.93 -21.08
CA HIS A 79 6.12 7.09 -21.42
C HIS A 79 6.31 5.97 -20.39
N SER A 80 6.71 4.80 -20.87
CA SER A 80 7.05 3.63 -20.05
C SER A 80 8.54 3.34 -20.12
N TYR A 81 9.17 3.14 -18.96
CA TYR A 81 10.62 2.91 -18.85
C TYR A 81 11.00 1.63 -18.09
N ILE A 82 10.05 1.01 -17.39
CA ILE A 82 10.26 -0.19 -16.57
C ILE A 82 9.32 -1.27 -17.10
N PHE A 83 9.85 -2.47 -17.35
CA PHE A 83 9.12 -3.59 -17.92
C PHE A 83 9.37 -4.86 -17.08
N ARG A 84 8.42 -5.79 -17.12
CA ARG A 84 8.51 -7.11 -16.49
C ARG A 84 7.96 -8.15 -17.45
N PHE A 85 8.62 -9.31 -17.54
CA PHE A 85 8.16 -10.47 -18.32
C PHE A 85 7.06 -11.24 -17.59
#